data_AF-A0A535EBQ2-F1
#
_entry.id   AF-A0A535EBQ2-F1
#
_cell.length_a   1.000
_cell.length_b   1.000
_cell.length_c   1.000
_cell.angle_alpha   90.00
_cell.angle_beta   90.00
_cell.angle_gamma   90.00
#
_symmetry.space_group_name_H-M   'P 1'
#
loop_
_entity.id
_entity.type
_entity.pdbx_description
1 polymer ?
#
loop_
_entity_poly.entity_id
_entity_poly.type
_entity_poly.pdbx_seq_one_letter_code
_entity_poly.pdbx_strand_id
1 'polypeptide(L)'
;MPRLVECVPNVSEGRRRDVIDRLAKAIRGVPGVRLLDQTSDVDHNRSVFTFAGDADAVTAAAHALITSALGEIDMRTHKGEHPRLG
;
A
#
# COMPACT_ATOMS: atom_id res chain seq x y z
N MET A 1 -23.48 -4.29 -15.14
CA MET A 1 -22.99 -4.49 -13.76
C MET A 1 -21.83 -3.54 -13.53
N PRO A 2 -21.78 -2.78 -12.44
CA PRO A 2 -20.58 -2.04 -12.09
C PRO A 2 -19.43 -3.05 -11.90
N ARG A 3 -18.29 -2.84 -12.57
CA ARG A 3 -17.13 -3.72 -12.45
C ARG A 3 -16.34 -3.29 -11.21
N LEU A 4 -16.17 -4.22 -10.27
CA LEU A 4 -15.35 -4.03 -9.09
C LEU A 4 -13.96 -4.63 -9.37
N VAL A 5 -12.92 -3.87 -9.06
CA VAL A 5 -11.52 -4.30 -9.13
C VAL A 5 -10.95 -4.31 -7.72
N GLU A 6 -10.26 -5.39 -7.36
CA GLU A 6 -9.45 -5.47 -6.15
C GLU A 6 -7.98 -5.28 -6.49
N CYS A 7 -7.27 -4.53 -5.66
CA CYS A 7 -5.83 -4.34 -5.75
C CYS A 7 -5.19 -4.70 -4.41
N VAL A 8 -4.15 -5.53 -4.47
CA VAL A 8 -3.47 -6.09 -3.28
C VAL A 8 -1.96 -5.77 -3.30
N PRO A 9 -1.57 -4.47 -3.32
CA PRO A 9 -0.15 -4.12 -3.41
C PRO A 9 0.62 -4.49 -2.14
N ASN A 10 1.89 -4.78 -2.37
CA ASN A 10 2.86 -5.14 -1.36
C ASN A 10 3.88 -4.02 -1.25
N VAL A 11 4.07 -3.51 -0.04
CA VAL A 11 5.01 -2.43 0.24
C VAL A 11 6.07 -2.94 1.20
N SER A 12 7.34 -2.70 0.87
CA SER A 12 8.50 -3.02 1.70
C SER A 12 8.64 -2.05 2.88
N GLU A 13 7.64 -2.08 3.75
CA GLU A 13 7.64 -1.43 5.06
C GLU A 13 6.62 -2.14 5.97
N GLY A 14 7.07 -2.63 7.12
CA GLY A 14 6.23 -3.34 8.10
C GLY A 14 6.47 -2.93 9.55
N ARG A 15 7.35 -1.95 9.80
CA ARG A 15 7.84 -1.58 11.15
C ARG A 15 7.45 -0.16 11.56
N ARG A 16 7.61 0.80 10.66
CA ARG A 16 7.33 2.23 10.90
C ARG A 16 5.83 2.50 10.77
N ARG A 17 5.12 2.36 11.89
CA ARG A 17 3.65 2.49 11.92
C ARG A 17 3.16 3.82 11.36
N ASP A 18 3.87 4.91 11.63
CA ASP A 18 3.54 6.24 11.13
C ASP A 18 3.63 6.33 9.59
N VAL A 19 4.62 5.67 8.98
CA VAL A 19 4.74 5.56 7.52
C VAL A 19 3.57 4.75 6.97
N ILE A 20 3.31 3.56 7.53
CA ILE A 20 2.24 2.67 7.08
C ILE A 20 0.86 3.35 7.17
N ASP A 21 0.62 4.12 8.24
CA ASP A 21 -0.62 4.88 8.42
C ASP A 21 -0.76 6.00 7.38
N ARG A 22 0.35 6.68 6.99
CA ARG A 22 0.35 7.66 5.89
C ARG A 22 0.03 7.00 4.55
N LEU A 23 0.58 5.81 4.28
CA LEU A 23 0.27 5.03 3.08
C LEU A 23 -1.22 4.63 3.03
N ALA A 24 -1.76 4.13 4.15
CA ALA A 24 -3.17 3.77 4.26
C ALA A 24 -4.08 4.99 4.06
N LYS A 25 -3.67 6.15 4.60
CA LYS A 25 -4.40 7.41 4.43
C LYS A 25 -4.39 7.89 2.98
N ALA A 26 -3.28 7.71 2.24
CA ALA A 26 -3.21 8.03 0.81
C ALA A 26 -4.26 7.24 0.01
N ILE A 27 -4.40 5.94 0.28
CA ILE A 27 -5.44 5.08 -0.34
C ILE A 27 -6.84 5.58 0.04
N ARG A 28 -7.12 5.76 1.34
CA ARG A 28 -8.43 6.21 1.84
C ARG A 28 -8.82 7.61 1.34
N GLY A 29 -7.86 8.43 0.94
CA GLY A 29 -8.08 9.76 0.40
C GLY A 29 -8.60 9.78 -1.03
N VAL A 30 -8.57 8.66 -1.75
CA VAL A 30 -9.05 8.57 -3.13
C VAL A 30 -10.56 8.26 -3.16
N PRO A 31 -11.39 9.14 -3.74
CA PRO A 31 -12.82 8.89 -3.90
C PRO A 31 -13.07 7.64 -4.75
N GLY A 32 -14.10 6.86 -4.40
CA GLY A 32 -14.48 5.65 -5.15
C GLY A 32 -13.70 4.38 -4.80
N VAL A 33 -12.70 4.47 -3.91
CA VAL A 33 -11.98 3.30 -3.36
C VAL A 33 -12.30 3.08 -1.89
N ARG A 34 -12.32 1.82 -1.48
CA ARG A 34 -12.35 1.41 -0.08
C ARG A 34 -11.13 0.58 0.26
N LEU A 35 -10.36 1.00 1.27
CA LEU A 35 -9.37 0.14 1.91
C LEU A 35 -10.11 -0.92 2.74
N LEU A 36 -9.97 -2.18 2.34
CA LEU A 36 -10.63 -3.34 2.90
C LEU A 36 -9.80 -3.99 4.01
N ASP A 37 -8.49 -4.11 3.79
CA ASP A 37 -7.56 -4.66 4.77
C ASP A 37 -6.18 -3.98 4.70
N GLN A 38 -5.46 -4.06 5.81
CA GLN A 38 -4.08 -3.65 5.95
C GLN A 38 -3.41 -4.60 6.94
N THR A 39 -2.53 -5.44 6.44
CA THR A 39 -1.74 -6.37 7.27
C THR A 39 -0.27 -6.01 7.18
N SER A 40 0.41 -5.91 8.33
CA SER A 40 1.83 -5.58 8.42
C SER A 40 2.56 -6.64 9.22
N ASP A 41 3.74 -7.01 8.75
CA ASP A 41 4.62 -7.98 9.39
C ASP A 41 5.99 -7.34 9.65
N VAL A 42 6.37 -7.33 10.93
CA VAL A 42 7.59 -6.68 11.44
C VAL A 42 8.85 -7.43 11.02
N ASP A 43 8.80 -8.77 11.00
CA ASP A 43 9.95 -9.62 10.70
C ASP A 43 10.22 -9.61 9.19
N HIS A 44 9.16 -9.77 8.40
CA HIS A 44 9.21 -9.60 6.95
C HIS A 44 9.47 -8.15 6.51
N ASN A 45 9.24 -7.17 7.39
CA ASN A 45 9.28 -5.74 7.11
C ASN A 45 8.49 -5.39 5.83
N ARG A 46 7.26 -5.88 5.77
CA ARG A 46 6.35 -5.78 4.62
C ARG A 46 4.93 -5.51 5.11
N SER A 47 4.21 -4.69 4.35
CA SER A 47 2.77 -4.51 4.50
C SER A 47 2.05 -4.89 3.22
N VAL A 48 0.86 -5.45 3.39
CA VAL A 48 -0.10 -5.76 2.33
C VAL A 48 -1.30 -4.85 2.54
N PHE A 49 -1.65 -4.08 1.52
CA PHE A 49 -2.87 -3.28 1.51
C PHE A 49 -3.85 -3.92 0.55
N THR A 50 -5.10 -4.08 0.96
CA THR A 50 -6.17 -4.62 0.10
C THR A 50 -7.21 -3.54 -0.06
N PHE A 51 -7.47 -3.11 -1.29
CA PHE A 51 -8.51 -2.12 -1.56
C PHE A 51 -9.28 -2.43 -2.85
N ALA A 52 -10.52 -1.96 -2.92
CA ALA A 52 -11.38 -2.19 -4.06
C ALA A 52 -12.21 -0.96 -4.44
N GLY A 53 -12.55 -0.87 -5.72
CA GLY A 53 -13.31 0.22 -6.33
C GLY A 53 -13.55 -0.03 -7.82
N ASP A 54 -13.99 0.99 -8.57
CA ASP A 54 -13.92 0.93 -10.03
C ASP A 54 -12.46 1.04 -10.52
N ALA A 55 -12.23 0.75 -11.80
CA ALA A 55 -10.88 0.67 -12.35
C ALA A 55 -10.09 1.99 -12.27
N ASP A 56 -10.75 3.13 -12.46
CA ASP A 56 -10.09 4.43 -12.46
C ASP A 56 -9.73 4.83 -11.02
N ALA A 57 -10.67 4.62 -10.09
CA ALA A 57 -10.46 4.89 -8.67
C ALA A 57 -9.34 4.01 -8.10
N VAL A 58 -9.33 2.71 -8.41
CA VAL A 58 -8.28 1.76 -7.98
C VAL A 58 -6.92 2.16 -8.55
N THR A 59 -6.86 2.57 -9.81
CA THR A 59 -5.61 3.04 -10.43
C THR A 59 -5.09 4.31 -9.73
N ALA A 60 -5.97 5.27 -9.44
CA ALA A 60 -5.62 6.48 -8.70
C ALA A 60 -5.13 6.17 -7.28
N ALA A 61 -5.76 5.23 -6.57
CA ALA A 61 -5.33 4.80 -5.24
C ALA A 61 -3.97 4.08 -5.25
N ALA A 62 -3.71 3.23 -6.26
CA ALA A 62 -2.41 2.60 -6.43
C ALA A 62 -1.31 3.64 -6.69
N HIS A 63 -1.58 4.65 -7.53
CA HIS A 63 -0.65 5.75 -7.77
C HIS A 63 -0.38 6.56 -6.50
N ALA A 64 -1.43 6.92 -5.74
CA ALA A 64 -1.29 7.66 -4.48
C ALA A 64 -0.45 6.88 -3.45
N LEU A 65 -0.67 5.56 -3.35
CA LEU A 65 0.14 4.67 -2.51
C LEU A 65 1.62 4.70 -2.94
N ILE A 66 1.90 4.50 -4.22
CA ILE A 66 3.26 4.49 -4.77
C ILE A 66 3.96 5.83 -4.52
N THR A 67 3.30 6.96 -4.82
CA THR A 67 3.87 8.29 -4.59
C THR A 67 4.20 8.52 -3.12
N SER A 68 3.32 8.11 -2.20
CA SER A 68 3.61 8.22 -0.77
C SER A 68 4.75 7.30 -0.33
N ALA A 69 4.83 6.08 -0.85
CA ALA A 69 5.89 5.13 -0.52
C ALA A 69 7.28 5.62 -0.98
N LEU A 70 7.37 6.19 -2.19
CA LEU A 70 8.60 6.74 -2.74
C LEU A 70 9.20 7.87 -1.89
N GLY A 71 8.37 8.65 -1.19
CA GLY A 71 8.82 9.71 -0.29
C GLY A 71 9.31 9.22 1.08
N GLU A 72 8.96 8.00 1.47
CA GLU A 72 9.10 7.51 2.86
C GLU A 72 10.06 6.32 3.00
N ILE A 73 10.28 5.56 1.92
CA ILE A 73 10.99 4.28 1.96
C ILE A 73 12.27 4.37 1.14
N ASP A 74 13.41 4.21 1.81
CA ASP A 74 14.71 4.05 1.16
C ASP A 74 15.12 2.57 1.11
N MET A 75 14.94 1.96 -0.06
CA MET A 75 15.24 0.55 -0.30
C MET A 75 16.73 0.18 -0.17
N ARG A 76 17.66 1.15 -0.19
CA ARG A 76 19.09 0.89 0.06
C ARG A 76 19.34 0.49 1.51
N THR A 77 18.47 0.92 2.41
CA THR A 77 18.56 0.65 3.85
C THR A 77 17.55 -0.39 4.33
N HIS A 78 16.55 -0.70 3.51
CA HIS A 78 15.52 -1.68 3.84
C HIS A 78 16.08 -3.10 4.02
N LYS A 79 15.71 -3.71 5.15
CA LYS A 79 15.99 -5.11 5.50
C LYS A 79 14.74 -5.76 6.09
N GLY A 80 14.46 -6.97 5.65
CA GLY A 80 13.38 -7.84 6.13
C GLY A 80 13.63 -9.26 5.66
N GLU A 81 13.00 -10.24 6.31
CA GLU A 81 13.19 -11.66 6.00
C GLU A 81 12.56 -12.08 4.67
N HIS A 82 11.56 -11.33 4.19
CA HIS A 82 10.86 -11.63 2.95
C HIS A 82 11.66 -11.14 1.72
N PRO A 83 11.86 -11.96 0.68
CA PRO A 83 12.44 -11.51 -0.59
C PRO A 83 11.68 -10.33 -1.19
N ARG A 84 12.41 -9.34 -1.71
CA ARG A 84 11.84 -8.10 -2.27
C ARG A 84 12.74 -7.49 -3.35
N LEU A 85 12.11 -6.82 -4.31
CA LEU A 85 12.74 -6.10 -5.44
C LEU A 85 12.30 -4.61 -5.53
N GLY A 86 11.64 -4.11 -4.49
CA GLY A 86 11.07 -2.78 -4.38
C GLY A 86 10.34 -2.63 -3.05
#